data_AF-A0A9R1HUN6-F1
#
_entry.id   AF-A0A9R1HUN6-F1
#
_cell.length_a   1.000
_cell.length_b   1.000
_cell.length_c   1.000
_cell.angle_alpha   90.00
_cell.angle_beta   90.00
_cell.angle_gamma   90.00
#
_symmetry.space_group_name_H-M   'P 1'
#
loop_
_entity.id
_entity.type
_entity.pdbx_description
1 polymer ?
#
loop_
_entity_poly.entity_id
_entity_poly.type
_entity_poly.pdbx_seq_one_letter_code
_entity_poly.pdbx_strand_id
1 'polypeptide(L)'
;MAARPPPSPATTPRRHHHLSPSARPGRRNRQLTRCFPEPLPNPPPSPNPPNPLLSLLTAVPDWADAVSERRIREPRPLYTHEQWREHRSSLRHLRHLLSSLSSRVILSLVPPVSAFTAFAAAVATYNTLAPDYALTASSLPYQLTAPALALLLVFRTEASYARFDEGRKAWMRVLAGATELAGMVMHSCGAGERGDNDTGTGALVNYILAFPVALKCHITSNSDIRKDLQGLLAEDDLNVIMSSKHRPRCIIEFISQSLQMLDFEEHKRSIMESKLSCFLEGICVCEQIIGIPVPLSYTRLTSRFLVLWHLTLPIILWAECKWIVVPATFVSAASLFCIEEVGVLIEEPFPMLALDAQCQQLHDSMRDMMSVQGLVRKQLVAKTKGHGRGGRLPQNGWPVSSSRGEQVKVD
;
A
#
# COMPACT_ATOMS: atom_id res chain seq x y z
N MET A 1 -6.66 -69.49 -9.74
CA MET A 1 -5.39 -69.15 -9.05
C MET A 1 -5.72 -68.01 -8.10
N ALA A 2 -6.03 -68.24 -6.82
CA ALA A 2 -5.11 -68.60 -5.72
C ALA A 2 -3.91 -67.65 -5.67
N ALA A 3 -3.47 -67.04 -4.57
CA ALA A 3 -3.94 -66.80 -3.21
C ALA A 3 -2.91 -65.80 -2.58
N ARG A 4 -3.24 -65.16 -1.45
CA ARG A 4 -2.39 -64.41 -0.48
C ARG A 4 -1.07 -65.16 -0.09
N PRO A 5 -0.12 -64.67 0.76
CA PRO A 5 -0.10 -63.49 1.68
C PRO A 5 1.27 -62.73 1.74
N PRO A 6 1.49 -61.77 2.69
CA PRO A 6 2.74 -61.00 2.84
C PRO A 6 3.74 -61.68 3.81
N PRO A 7 4.90 -61.04 4.05
CA PRO A 7 5.49 -61.11 5.39
C PRO A 7 5.97 -59.76 5.95
N SER A 8 5.79 -59.60 7.25
CA SER A 8 6.63 -58.84 8.20
C SER A 8 6.97 -59.82 9.33
N PRO A 9 7.80 -59.55 10.35
CA PRO A 9 8.95 -58.63 10.53
C PRO A 9 10.23 -59.40 10.98
N ALA A 10 11.36 -58.71 11.20
CA ALA A 10 12.49 -59.24 12.00
C ALA A 10 13.19 -58.08 12.76
N THR A 11 12.90 -57.92 14.05
CA THR A 11 13.76 -58.23 15.22
C THR A 11 15.09 -57.47 15.32
N THR A 12 15.15 -56.60 16.33
CA THR A 12 16.36 -56.10 17.00
C THR A 12 17.13 -57.23 17.71
N PRO A 13 18.40 -56.98 18.09
CA PRO A 13 18.75 -57.26 19.47
C PRO A 13 19.47 -56.12 20.19
N ARG A 14 19.02 -55.96 21.45
CA ARG A 14 19.62 -55.29 22.61
C ARG A 14 21.16 -55.34 22.70
N ARG A 15 21.73 -54.26 23.23
CA ARG A 15 22.53 -54.34 24.48
C ARG A 15 22.37 -53.07 25.33
N HIS A 16 21.76 -53.29 26.49
CA HIS A 16 21.76 -52.41 27.66
C HIS A 16 23.13 -52.44 28.36
N HIS A 17 23.27 -51.55 29.36
CA HIS A 17 24.26 -51.44 30.44
C HIS A 17 25.18 -50.21 30.27
N HIS A 18 25.29 -49.24 31.18
CA HIS A 18 24.93 -49.16 32.60
C HIS A 18 24.65 -47.70 33.02
N LEU A 19 23.83 -47.55 34.06
CA LEU A 19 23.46 -46.32 34.76
C LEU A 19 24.45 -45.99 35.91
N SER A 20 24.81 -44.70 36.01
CA SER A 20 24.97 -43.86 37.24
C SER A 20 26.23 -44.03 38.13
N PRO A 21 26.60 -43.08 39.05
CA PRO A 21 26.03 -41.76 39.40
C PRO A 21 27.02 -40.57 39.68
N SER A 22 26.45 -39.36 39.78
CA SER A 22 26.72 -38.26 40.76
C SER A 22 28.07 -37.47 40.80
N ALA A 23 28.01 -36.17 40.47
CA ALA A 23 28.48 -35.05 41.33
C ALA A 23 27.93 -33.68 40.83
N ARG A 24 27.55 -32.79 41.76
CA ARG A 24 26.86 -31.48 41.57
C ARG A 24 27.86 -30.30 41.28
N PRO A 25 27.46 -29.01 41.34
CA PRO A 25 26.90 -28.22 40.24
C PRO A 25 27.76 -26.96 39.91
N GLY A 26 28.10 -26.75 38.65
CA GLY A 26 28.80 -25.53 38.19
C GLY A 26 27.85 -24.58 37.49
N ARG A 27 27.60 -23.40 38.09
CA ARG A 27 26.91 -22.25 37.48
C ARG A 27 27.41 -22.02 36.04
N ARG A 28 26.54 -22.21 35.04
CA ARG A 28 26.75 -21.67 33.69
C ARG A 28 25.67 -20.63 33.41
N ASN A 29 26.10 -19.37 33.49
CA ASN A 29 25.45 -18.22 32.89
C ASN A 29 25.09 -18.56 31.45
N ARG A 30 23.80 -18.58 31.13
CA ARG A 30 23.33 -18.46 29.75
C ARG A 30 23.67 -17.05 29.28
N GLN A 31 24.80 -16.90 28.59
CA GLN A 31 24.97 -15.77 27.69
C GLN A 31 23.98 -15.96 26.54
N LEU A 32 22.83 -15.32 26.66
CA LEU A 32 22.00 -14.95 25.53
C LEU A 32 22.88 -14.11 24.61
N THR A 33 23.30 -14.72 23.50
CA THR A 33 23.92 -14.04 22.37
C THR A 33 22.93 -12.98 21.87
N ARG A 34 23.17 -11.73 22.27
CA ARG A 34 22.49 -10.56 21.74
C ARG A 34 22.79 -10.50 20.24
N CYS A 35 21.78 -10.74 19.41
CA CYS A 35 21.77 -10.32 18.01
C CYS A 35 21.69 -8.79 17.98
N PHE A 36 22.81 -8.11 18.19
CA PHE A 36 22.95 -6.68 17.94
C PHE A 36 23.38 -6.45 16.50
N PRO A 37 22.79 -5.46 15.79
CA PRO A 37 23.41 -4.91 14.60
C PRO A 37 24.65 -4.08 15.00
N GLU A 38 25.71 -4.23 14.22
CA GLU A 38 26.94 -3.44 14.25
C GLU A 38 26.63 -1.92 14.13
N PRO A 39 27.39 -1.01 14.77
CA PRO A 39 27.19 0.43 14.60
C PRO A 39 27.38 0.83 13.13
N LEU A 40 26.54 1.77 12.66
CA LEU A 40 26.53 2.31 11.30
C LEU A 40 27.96 2.64 10.82
N PRO A 41 28.37 2.21 9.61
CA PRO A 41 29.62 2.68 9.03
C PRO A 41 29.55 4.20 8.84
N ASN A 42 30.68 4.88 9.08
CA ASN A 42 30.83 6.31 8.89
C ASN A 42 30.28 6.75 7.51
N PRO A 43 29.65 7.94 7.41
CA PRO A 43 29.20 8.45 6.13
C PRO A 43 30.37 8.48 5.14
N PRO A 44 30.15 8.13 3.86
CA PRO A 44 31.20 8.21 2.86
C PRO A 44 31.74 9.65 2.79
N PRO A 45 33.04 9.84 2.54
CA PRO A 45 33.60 11.17 2.36
C PRO A 45 32.85 11.91 1.26
N SER A 46 32.61 13.21 1.47
CA SER A 46 31.97 14.13 0.52
C SER A 46 32.51 13.91 -0.90
N PRO A 47 31.65 13.82 -1.93
CA PRO A 47 32.12 13.60 -3.28
C PRO A 47 32.99 14.78 -3.74
N ASN A 48 34.09 14.46 -4.44
CA ASN A 48 34.94 15.42 -5.15
C ASN A 48 34.08 16.41 -5.96
N PRO A 49 34.54 17.67 -6.19
CA PRO A 49 33.79 18.62 -6.99
C PRO A 49 33.46 17.99 -8.36
N PRO A 50 32.18 17.97 -8.77
CA PRO A 50 31.78 17.29 -10.00
C PRO A 50 32.46 17.97 -11.19
N ASN A 51 32.96 17.16 -12.13
CA ASN A 51 33.45 17.65 -13.41
C ASN A 51 32.37 18.56 -14.04
N PRO A 52 32.71 19.76 -14.55
CA PRO A 52 31.72 20.74 -15.02
C PRO A 52 30.86 20.20 -16.18
N LEU A 53 31.42 19.31 -17.00
CA LEU A 53 30.69 18.60 -18.05
C LEU A 53 29.70 17.57 -17.49
N LEU A 54 30.06 16.86 -16.42
CA LEU A 54 29.16 15.92 -15.77
C LEU A 54 28.00 16.67 -15.12
N SER A 55 28.25 17.80 -14.45
CA SER A 55 27.19 18.62 -13.87
C SER A 55 26.23 19.20 -14.90
N LEU A 56 26.70 19.53 -16.11
CA LEU A 56 25.82 19.98 -17.20
C LEU A 56 24.96 18.83 -17.74
N LEU A 57 25.52 17.62 -17.84
CA LEU A 57 24.79 16.44 -18.31
C LEU A 57 23.77 15.93 -17.29
N THR A 58 24.02 16.06 -15.99
CA THR A 58 23.08 15.63 -14.95
C THR A 58 22.07 16.70 -14.56
N ALA A 59 22.29 17.99 -14.87
CA ALA A 59 21.41 19.08 -14.45
C ALA A 59 19.92 18.89 -14.82
N VAL A 60 19.64 18.43 -16.05
CA VAL A 60 18.26 18.20 -16.51
C VAL A 60 17.62 16.97 -15.85
N PRO A 61 18.29 15.80 -15.81
CA PRO A 61 17.85 14.67 -14.98
C PRO A 61 17.61 15.04 -13.51
N ASP A 62 18.59 15.65 -12.84
CA ASP A 62 18.53 15.99 -11.42
C ASP A 62 17.36 16.96 -11.13
N TRP A 63 17.10 17.92 -12.03
CA TRP A 63 15.95 18.81 -11.94
C TRP A 63 14.63 18.05 -12.08
N ALA A 64 14.50 17.19 -13.09
CA ALA A 64 13.28 16.42 -13.35
C ALA A 64 12.96 15.48 -12.18
N ASP A 65 13.98 14.82 -11.64
CA ASP A 65 13.88 13.93 -10.49
C ASP A 65 13.49 14.71 -9.23
N ALA A 66 14.11 15.85 -8.97
CA ALA A 66 13.79 16.70 -7.82
C ALA A 66 12.34 17.23 -7.85
N VAL A 67 11.80 17.54 -9.04
CA VAL A 67 10.40 17.96 -9.20
C VAL A 67 9.46 16.76 -9.01
N SER A 68 9.82 15.61 -9.58
CA SER A 68 9.03 14.38 -9.47
C SER A 68 8.92 13.90 -8.02
N GLU A 69 10.03 13.93 -7.29
CA GLU A 69 10.13 13.58 -5.88
C GLU A 69 9.33 14.54 -4.99
N ARG A 70 9.34 15.85 -5.26
CA ARG A 70 8.47 16.80 -4.54
C ARG A 70 7.00 16.44 -4.69
N ARG A 71 6.57 16.01 -5.87
CA ARG A 71 5.17 15.66 -6.15
C ARG A 71 4.73 14.33 -5.51
N ILE A 72 5.67 13.43 -5.20
CA ILE A 72 5.38 12.23 -4.38
C ILE A 72 4.95 12.61 -2.97
N ARG A 73 5.53 13.69 -2.44
CA ARG A 73 5.36 14.13 -1.06
C ARG A 73 4.06 14.89 -0.82
N GLU A 74 3.33 15.24 -1.87
CA GLU A 74 2.06 15.96 -1.74
C GLU A 74 0.96 14.99 -1.26
N PRO A 75 0.28 15.30 -0.14
CA PRO A 75 -0.77 14.44 0.40
C PRO A 75 -1.93 14.36 -0.60
N ARG A 76 -2.42 13.14 -0.84
CA ARG A 76 -3.52 12.93 -1.79
C ARG A 76 -4.87 12.95 -1.08
N PRO A 77 -5.85 13.75 -1.57
CA PRO A 77 -7.20 13.72 -1.04
C PRO A 77 -7.95 12.46 -1.51
N LEU A 78 -8.99 12.09 -0.77
CA LEU A 78 -9.96 11.10 -1.20
C LEU A 78 -10.80 11.60 -2.36
N TYR A 79 -11.26 10.67 -3.19
CA TYR A 79 -12.03 11.00 -4.38
C TYR A 79 -13.49 11.35 -4.04
N THR A 80 -13.92 12.58 -4.29
CA THR A 80 -15.28 13.04 -4.00
C THR A 80 -16.26 12.69 -5.12
N HIS A 81 -17.57 12.75 -4.85
CA HIS A 81 -18.60 12.53 -5.87
C HIS A 81 -18.51 13.54 -7.03
N GLU A 82 -18.12 14.77 -6.75
CA GLU A 82 -17.89 15.80 -7.78
C GLU A 82 -16.69 15.44 -8.66
N GLN A 83 -15.59 14.99 -8.06
CA GLN A 83 -14.43 14.50 -8.82
C GLN A 83 -14.80 13.28 -9.68
N TRP A 84 -15.64 12.36 -9.18
CA TRP A 84 -16.21 11.25 -9.99
C TRP A 84 -17.08 11.73 -11.15
N ARG A 85 -17.82 12.83 -10.98
CA ARG A 85 -18.59 13.43 -12.07
C ARG A 85 -17.65 14.05 -13.10
N GLU A 86 -16.62 14.77 -12.66
CA GLU A 86 -15.61 15.33 -13.55
C GLU A 86 -14.83 14.25 -14.31
N HIS A 87 -14.47 13.15 -13.65
CA HIS A 87 -13.79 12.02 -14.26
C HIS A 87 -14.57 11.37 -15.40
N ARG A 88 -15.90 11.34 -15.28
CA ARG A 88 -16.82 10.78 -16.28
C ARG A 88 -17.13 11.75 -17.42
N SER A 89 -16.74 13.01 -17.31
CA SER A 89 -16.99 14.01 -18.35
C SER A 89 -16.25 13.67 -19.64
N SER A 90 -16.87 13.90 -20.80
CA SER A 90 -16.22 13.72 -22.11
C SER A 90 -15.06 14.71 -22.33
N LEU A 91 -15.11 15.88 -21.69
CA LEU A 91 -14.04 16.89 -21.67
C LEU A 91 -12.77 16.41 -20.94
N ARG A 92 -12.81 15.26 -20.26
CA ARG A 92 -11.65 14.66 -19.60
C ARG A 92 -10.45 14.52 -20.55
N HIS A 93 -10.67 14.08 -21.78
CA HIS A 93 -9.58 13.88 -22.74
C HIS A 93 -8.85 15.19 -23.05
N LEU A 94 -9.61 16.27 -23.32
CA LEU A 94 -9.04 17.59 -23.56
C LEU A 94 -8.32 18.12 -22.32
N ARG A 95 -8.93 17.98 -21.14
CA ARG A 95 -8.30 18.39 -19.88
C ARG A 95 -6.99 17.67 -19.64
N HIS A 96 -6.95 16.35 -19.81
CA HIS A 96 -5.74 15.55 -19.63
C HIS A 96 -4.66 15.90 -20.65
N LEU A 97 -5.03 16.22 -21.90
CA LEU A 97 -4.09 16.68 -22.91
C LEU A 97 -3.49 18.06 -22.54
N LEU A 98 -4.31 18.99 -22.05
CA LEU A 98 -3.85 20.32 -21.65
C LEU A 98 -3.04 20.30 -20.35
N SER A 99 -3.40 19.45 -19.38
CA SER A 99 -2.67 19.32 -18.11
C SER A 99 -1.46 18.37 -18.21
N SER A 100 -1.31 17.68 -19.34
CA SER A 100 -0.25 16.70 -19.63
C SER A 100 1.14 17.23 -19.27
N LEU A 101 1.46 18.46 -19.69
CA LEU A 101 2.78 19.08 -19.48
C LEU A 101 3.13 19.37 -18.00
N SER A 102 2.13 19.36 -17.12
CA SER A 102 2.32 19.54 -15.67
C SER A 102 2.39 18.23 -14.89
N SER A 103 2.14 17.10 -15.55
CA SER A 103 2.13 15.78 -14.93
C SER A 103 3.53 15.34 -14.51
N ARG A 104 3.65 14.72 -13.33
CA ARG A 104 4.89 14.10 -12.86
C ARG A 104 5.47 13.15 -13.89
N VAL A 105 4.63 12.27 -14.44
CA VAL A 105 5.04 11.25 -15.42
C VAL A 105 5.69 11.91 -16.63
N ILE A 106 5.18 13.04 -17.10
CA ILE A 106 5.74 13.68 -18.29
C ILE A 106 7.05 14.41 -18.00
N LEU A 107 7.18 14.96 -16.79
CA LEU A 107 8.42 15.60 -16.36
C LEU A 107 9.57 14.60 -16.18
N SER A 108 9.32 13.41 -15.64
CA SER A 108 10.35 12.36 -15.56
C SER A 108 10.74 11.81 -16.93
N LEU A 109 9.88 11.97 -17.95
CA LEU A 109 10.19 11.58 -19.34
C LEU A 109 11.03 12.62 -20.09
N VAL A 110 11.12 13.87 -19.62
CA VAL A 110 11.84 14.94 -20.34
C VAL A 110 13.30 14.55 -20.61
N PRO A 111 14.10 14.07 -19.64
CA PRO A 111 15.49 13.68 -19.90
C PRO A 111 15.65 12.55 -20.93
N PRO A 112 15.02 11.36 -20.80
CA PRO A 112 15.22 10.29 -21.78
C PRO A 112 14.65 10.66 -23.15
N VAL A 113 13.44 11.23 -23.23
CA VAL A 113 12.81 11.55 -24.52
C VAL A 113 13.59 12.62 -25.27
N SER A 114 14.08 13.65 -24.57
CA SER A 114 14.93 14.68 -25.20
C SER A 114 16.24 14.09 -25.72
N ALA A 115 16.88 13.19 -24.97
CA ALA A 115 18.11 12.53 -25.39
C ALA A 115 17.92 11.67 -26.67
N PHE A 116 16.88 10.84 -26.72
CA PHE A 116 16.59 10.03 -27.92
C PHE A 116 16.16 10.88 -29.12
N THR A 117 15.42 11.96 -28.88
CA THR A 117 15.01 12.88 -29.95
C THR A 117 16.22 13.65 -30.51
N ALA A 118 17.12 14.09 -29.65
CA ALA A 118 18.38 14.72 -30.06
C ALA A 118 19.27 13.74 -30.84
N PHE A 119 19.35 12.48 -30.39
CA PHE A 119 20.06 11.43 -31.11
C PHE A 119 19.45 11.17 -32.50
N ALA A 120 18.11 11.09 -32.60
CA ALA A 120 17.43 10.95 -33.88
C ALA A 120 17.71 12.14 -34.82
N ALA A 121 17.74 13.37 -34.29
CA ALA A 121 18.09 14.56 -35.05
C ALA A 121 19.55 14.53 -35.54
N ALA A 122 20.48 14.03 -34.71
CA ALA A 122 21.87 13.86 -35.09
C ALA A 122 22.04 12.83 -36.23
N VAL A 123 21.34 11.69 -36.15
CA VAL A 123 21.33 10.66 -37.21
C VAL A 123 20.71 11.22 -38.50
N ALA A 124 19.59 11.93 -38.40
CA ALA A 124 18.94 12.57 -39.55
C ALA A 124 19.88 13.58 -40.23
N THR A 125 20.54 14.43 -39.44
CA THR A 125 21.49 15.43 -39.94
C THR A 125 22.70 14.76 -40.60
N TYR A 126 23.26 13.72 -39.99
CA TYR A 126 24.35 12.94 -40.58
C TYR A 126 23.94 12.36 -41.94
N ASN A 127 22.77 11.72 -42.02
CA ASN A 127 22.30 11.11 -43.25
C ASN A 127 21.96 12.15 -44.35
N THR A 128 21.62 13.39 -44.00
CA THR A 128 21.49 14.47 -45.00
C THR A 128 22.83 14.99 -45.51
N LEU A 129 23.86 15.04 -44.67
CA LEU A 129 25.17 15.59 -45.02
C LEU A 129 26.03 14.58 -45.78
N ALA A 130 25.87 13.29 -45.49
CA ALA A 130 26.62 12.20 -46.10
C ALA A 130 25.66 11.16 -46.74
N PRO A 131 24.95 11.51 -47.83
CA PRO A 131 23.97 10.62 -48.45
C PRO A 131 24.59 9.32 -48.99
N ASP A 132 25.84 9.38 -49.46
CA ASP A 132 26.57 8.21 -49.98
C ASP A 132 26.91 7.16 -48.90
N TYR A 133 26.95 7.59 -47.63
CA TYR A 133 27.23 6.74 -46.47
C TYR A 133 26.06 6.76 -45.48
N ALA A 134 24.83 6.93 -45.99
CA ALA A 134 23.64 7.01 -45.16
C ALA A 134 23.47 5.74 -44.31
N LEU A 135 23.35 5.92 -43.00
CA LEU A 135 23.02 4.86 -42.05
C LEU A 135 21.58 4.41 -42.30
N THR A 136 21.43 3.24 -42.92
CA THR A 136 20.14 2.59 -43.16
C THR A 136 20.22 1.14 -42.71
N ALA A 137 19.11 0.62 -42.19
CA ALA A 137 18.98 -0.77 -41.79
C ALA A 137 17.58 -1.29 -42.15
N SER A 138 17.46 -2.61 -42.30
CA SER A 138 16.17 -3.26 -42.57
C SER A 138 15.19 -3.07 -41.40
N SER A 139 13.91 -2.89 -41.71
CA SER A 139 12.83 -2.80 -40.72
C SER A 139 12.35 -4.16 -40.19
N LEU A 140 12.77 -5.27 -40.82
CA LEU A 140 12.37 -6.63 -40.44
C LEU A 140 12.66 -6.98 -38.97
N PRO A 141 13.86 -6.69 -38.40
CA PRO A 141 14.13 -6.98 -37.00
C PRO A 141 13.12 -6.31 -36.06
N TYR A 142 12.68 -5.09 -36.38
CA TYR A 142 11.72 -4.34 -35.58
C TYR A 142 10.31 -4.92 -35.67
N GLN A 143 9.89 -5.35 -36.85
CA GLN A 143 8.61 -6.03 -36.99
C GLN A 143 8.54 -7.30 -36.11
N LEU A 144 9.66 -8.01 -35.97
CA LEU A 144 9.76 -9.22 -35.15
C LEU A 144 9.86 -8.92 -33.64
N THR A 145 10.57 -7.85 -33.27
CA THR A 145 10.89 -7.57 -31.87
C THR A 145 9.91 -6.59 -31.20
N ALA A 146 9.09 -5.86 -31.96
CA ALA A 146 8.10 -4.92 -31.41
C ALA A 146 7.03 -5.61 -30.54
N PRO A 147 6.45 -6.76 -30.95
CA PRO A 147 5.51 -7.49 -30.10
C PRO A 147 6.16 -7.97 -28.80
N ALA A 148 7.43 -8.37 -28.84
CA ALA A 148 8.18 -8.78 -27.65
C ALA A 148 8.38 -7.60 -26.68
N LEU A 149 8.72 -6.41 -27.19
CA LEU A 149 8.84 -5.20 -26.37
C LEU A 149 7.50 -4.81 -25.74
N ALA A 150 6.42 -4.84 -26.52
CA ALA A 150 5.08 -4.54 -26.03
C ALA A 150 4.66 -5.51 -24.91
N LEU A 151 4.88 -6.82 -25.08
CA LEU A 151 4.59 -7.81 -24.04
C LEU A 151 5.42 -7.61 -22.77
N LEU A 152 6.72 -7.32 -22.90
CA LEU A 152 7.58 -7.03 -21.75
C LEU A 152 7.09 -5.81 -20.96
N LEU A 153 6.60 -4.77 -21.63
CA LEU A 153 6.02 -3.61 -20.98
C LEU A 153 4.69 -3.94 -20.29
N VAL A 154 3.79 -4.67 -20.96
CA VAL A 154 2.48 -5.04 -20.40
C VAL A 154 2.66 -5.89 -19.14
N PHE A 155 3.43 -6.97 -19.21
CA PHE A 155 3.68 -7.84 -18.07
C PHE A 155 4.38 -7.10 -16.91
N ARG A 156 5.22 -6.10 -17.20
CA ARG A 156 5.79 -5.22 -16.18
C ARG A 156 4.71 -4.42 -15.47
N THR A 157 3.86 -3.75 -16.23
CA THR A 157 2.78 -2.93 -15.67
C THR A 157 1.78 -3.77 -14.89
N GLU A 158 1.51 -5.00 -15.33
CA GLU A 158 0.64 -5.95 -14.65
C GLU A 158 1.23 -6.38 -13.29
N ALA A 159 2.51 -6.74 -13.25
CA ALA A 159 3.17 -7.11 -11.99
C ALA A 159 3.18 -5.94 -10.99
N SER A 160 3.42 -4.72 -11.48
CA SER A 160 3.39 -3.50 -10.67
C SER A 160 1.97 -3.22 -10.16
N TYR A 161 0.95 -3.42 -10.99
CA TYR A 161 -0.45 -3.27 -10.61
C TYR A 161 -0.91 -4.30 -9.57
N ALA A 162 -0.50 -5.56 -9.70
CA ALA A 162 -0.81 -6.60 -8.71
C ALA A 162 -0.29 -6.23 -7.32
N ARG A 163 0.95 -5.71 -7.26
CA ARG A 163 1.55 -5.17 -6.03
C ARG A 163 0.77 -3.98 -5.48
N PHE A 164 0.36 -3.06 -6.36
CA PHE A 164 -0.45 -1.90 -5.95
C PHE A 164 -1.77 -2.32 -5.30
N ASP A 165 -2.47 -3.26 -5.94
CA ASP A 165 -3.74 -3.77 -5.44
C ASP A 165 -3.57 -4.53 -4.11
N GLU A 166 -2.49 -5.28 -3.94
CA GLU A 166 -2.14 -5.93 -2.67
C GLU A 166 -1.91 -4.91 -1.55
N GLY A 167 -1.15 -3.84 -1.81
CA GLY A 167 -0.88 -2.78 -0.83
C GLY A 167 -2.15 -2.04 -0.41
N ARG A 168 -3.00 -1.70 -1.39
CA ARG A 168 -4.31 -1.10 -1.14
C ARG A 168 -5.19 -2.01 -0.28
N LYS A 169 -5.27 -3.31 -0.61
CA LYS A 169 -6.06 -4.29 0.16
C LYS A 169 -5.54 -4.45 1.59
N ALA A 170 -4.23 -4.54 1.77
CA ALA A 170 -3.60 -4.66 3.09
C ALA A 170 -3.92 -3.45 3.98
N TRP A 171 -3.74 -2.25 3.44
CA TRP A 171 -4.05 -1.01 4.14
C TRP A 171 -5.53 -0.90 4.53
N MET A 172 -6.44 -1.23 3.61
CA MET A 172 -7.88 -1.23 3.91
C MET A 172 -8.26 -2.25 5.00
N ARG A 173 -7.61 -3.42 5.04
CA ARG A 173 -7.82 -4.40 6.12
C ARG A 173 -7.37 -3.87 7.47
N VAL A 174 -6.24 -3.16 7.54
CA VAL A 174 -5.76 -2.51 8.77
C VAL A 174 -6.78 -1.50 9.29
N LEU A 175 -7.29 -0.63 8.42
CA LEU A 175 -8.30 0.36 8.82
C LEU A 175 -9.60 -0.30 9.28
N ALA A 176 -10.07 -1.34 8.57
CA ALA A 176 -11.25 -2.09 8.98
C ALA A 176 -11.06 -2.75 10.35
N GLY A 177 -9.91 -3.40 10.57
CA GLY A 177 -9.57 -4.01 11.86
C GLY A 177 -9.50 -2.98 13.00
N ALA A 178 -8.98 -1.78 12.74
CA ALA A 178 -8.92 -0.69 13.71
C ALA A 178 -10.33 -0.21 14.11
N THR A 179 -11.21 0.00 13.14
CA THR A 179 -12.61 0.34 13.37
C THR A 179 -13.33 -0.74 14.17
N GLU A 180 -13.18 -2.02 13.78
CA GLU A 180 -13.82 -3.15 14.47
C GLU A 180 -13.35 -3.27 15.92
N LEU A 181 -12.04 -3.25 16.16
CA LEU A 181 -11.48 -3.41 17.50
C LEU A 181 -11.90 -2.27 18.42
N ALA A 182 -11.76 -1.02 17.98
CA ALA A 182 -12.17 0.11 18.81
C ALA A 182 -13.70 0.17 18.99
N GLY A 183 -14.48 -0.25 18.00
CA GLY A 183 -15.92 -0.47 18.13
C GLY A 183 -16.26 -1.45 19.25
N MET A 184 -15.62 -2.63 19.28
CA MET A 184 -15.83 -3.63 20.33
C MET A 184 -15.48 -3.10 21.73
N VAL A 185 -14.39 -2.34 21.85
CA VAL A 185 -13.96 -1.70 23.11
C VAL A 185 -15.05 -0.72 23.59
N MET A 186 -15.55 0.15 22.71
CA MET A 186 -16.60 1.12 23.04
C MET A 186 -17.94 0.47 23.40
N HIS A 187 -18.33 -0.61 22.73
CA HIS A 187 -19.56 -1.34 23.05
C HIS A 187 -19.49 -2.07 24.40
N SER A 188 -18.31 -2.55 24.78
CA SER A 188 -18.12 -3.33 26.01
C SER A 188 -18.22 -2.47 27.27
N CYS A 189 -17.83 -1.20 27.22
CA CYS A 189 -17.85 -0.29 28.37
C CYS A 189 -19.18 0.47 28.54
N GLY A 190 -19.99 0.60 27.50
CA GLY A 190 -21.23 1.40 27.54
C GLY A 190 -22.36 0.87 28.43
N ALA A 191 -22.19 -0.27 29.12
CA ALA A 191 -23.21 -0.93 29.94
C ALA A 191 -23.11 -0.67 31.45
N GLY A 192 -21.99 -0.15 31.94
CA GLY A 192 -21.81 0.24 33.36
C GLY A 192 -22.02 1.73 33.57
N GLU A 193 -22.47 2.12 34.77
CA GLU A 193 -22.51 3.52 35.20
C GLU A 193 -21.13 4.17 35.01
N ARG A 194 -21.15 5.43 34.56
CA ARG A 194 -19.98 6.19 34.10
C ARG A 194 -19.03 6.50 35.25
N GLY A 195 -18.19 5.53 35.61
CA GLY A 195 -17.11 5.64 36.59
C GLY A 195 -15.73 5.78 35.94
N ASP A 196 -14.70 5.82 36.79
CA ASP A 196 -13.26 6.05 36.52
C ASP A 196 -12.65 5.23 35.35
N ASN A 197 -13.31 4.14 34.95
CA ASN A 197 -12.91 3.27 33.83
C ASN A 197 -13.08 3.90 32.42
N ASP A 198 -13.72 5.08 32.32
CA ASP A 198 -13.93 5.81 31.05
C ASP A 198 -12.58 6.33 30.50
N THR A 199 -11.63 6.72 31.37
CA THR A 199 -10.34 7.29 30.98
C THR A 199 -9.42 6.24 30.33
N GLY A 200 -9.33 5.04 30.91
CA GLY A 200 -8.51 3.94 30.37
C GLY A 200 -9.07 3.38 29.07
N THR A 201 -10.41 3.30 28.95
CA THR A 201 -11.08 2.88 27.71
C THR A 201 -10.85 3.88 26.58
N GLY A 202 -10.93 5.18 26.87
CA GLY A 202 -10.60 6.23 25.91
C GLY A 202 -9.16 6.17 25.43
N ALA A 203 -8.20 5.94 26.35
CA ALA A 203 -6.80 5.74 26.00
C ALA A 203 -6.60 4.51 25.10
N LEU A 204 -7.26 3.38 25.38
CA LEU A 204 -7.22 2.19 24.53
C LEU A 204 -7.73 2.47 23.11
N VAL A 205 -8.86 3.17 22.97
CA VAL A 205 -9.37 3.58 21.65
C VAL A 205 -8.35 4.48 20.94
N ASN A 206 -7.74 5.44 21.63
CA ASN A 206 -6.71 6.30 21.04
C ASN A 206 -5.48 5.50 20.57
N TYR A 207 -5.02 4.49 21.32
CA TYR A 207 -3.95 3.60 20.85
C TYR A 207 -4.33 2.84 19.57
N ILE A 208 -5.57 2.34 19.49
CA ILE A 208 -6.08 1.65 18.30
C ILE A 208 -6.13 2.61 17.10
N LEU A 209 -6.54 3.87 17.30
CA LEU A 209 -6.58 4.89 16.25
C LEU A 209 -5.19 5.44 15.88
N ALA A 210 -4.23 5.36 16.81
CA ALA A 210 -2.84 5.73 16.60
C ALA A 210 -2.09 4.70 15.76
N PHE A 211 -2.48 3.42 15.82
CA PHE A 211 -1.80 2.36 15.11
C PHE A 211 -1.74 2.58 13.58
N PRO A 212 -2.84 2.86 12.85
CA PRO A 212 -2.77 3.16 11.42
C PRO A 212 -1.89 4.37 11.10
N VAL A 213 -1.94 5.43 11.92
CA VAL A 213 -1.12 6.64 11.74
C VAL A 213 0.37 6.31 11.89
N ALA A 214 0.73 5.51 12.89
CA ALA A 214 2.10 5.06 13.09
C ALA A 214 2.57 4.10 11.98
N LEU A 215 1.69 3.22 11.51
CA LEU A 215 1.99 2.35 10.37
C LEU A 215 2.23 3.18 9.10
N LYS A 216 1.39 4.17 8.81
CA LYS A 216 1.58 5.15 7.73
C LYS A 216 2.96 5.81 7.80
N CYS A 217 3.36 6.29 8.97
CA CYS A 217 4.66 6.93 9.17
C CYS A 217 5.84 5.95 9.10
N HIS A 218 5.60 4.66 9.38
CA HIS A 218 6.61 3.61 9.26
C HIS A 218 6.85 3.22 7.80
N ILE A 219 5.78 3.19 7.00
CA ILE A 219 5.82 2.81 5.58
C ILE A 219 6.14 3.99 4.65
N THR A 220 6.00 5.22 5.15
CA THR A 220 6.27 6.45 4.39
C THR A 220 7.44 7.21 5.02
N SER A 221 8.55 7.33 4.29
CA SER A 221 9.79 7.96 4.79
C SER A 221 9.69 9.45 5.13
N ASN A 222 8.58 10.12 4.78
CA ASN A 222 8.45 11.57 4.80
C ASN A 222 7.52 12.11 5.90
N SER A 223 6.93 11.25 6.74
CA SER A 223 6.00 11.66 7.79
C SER A 223 6.68 11.80 9.16
N ASP A 224 6.42 12.91 9.84
CA ASP A 224 6.88 13.13 11.21
C ASP A 224 5.88 12.51 12.19
N ILE A 225 6.18 11.28 12.61
CA ILE A 225 5.33 10.50 13.51
C ILE A 225 5.03 11.23 14.83
N ARG A 226 5.94 12.09 15.31
CA ARG A 226 5.71 12.84 16.56
C ARG A 226 4.59 13.85 16.36
N LYS A 227 4.60 14.58 15.24
CA LYS A 227 3.57 15.58 14.91
C LYS A 227 2.22 14.92 14.66
N ASP A 228 2.21 13.82 13.91
CA ASP A 228 0.96 13.15 13.52
C ASP A 228 0.25 12.44 14.69
N LEU A 229 1.00 12.03 15.71
CA LEU A 229 0.45 11.43 16.94
C LEU A 229 0.21 12.45 18.06
N GLN A 230 0.68 13.69 17.89
CA GLN A 230 0.52 14.75 18.89
C GLN A 230 -0.96 15.07 19.08
N GLY A 231 -1.44 15.03 20.32
CA GLY A 231 -2.85 15.25 20.66
C GLY A 231 -3.74 14.00 20.58
N LEU A 232 -3.25 12.88 20.03
CA LEU A 232 -3.94 11.60 20.08
C LEU A 232 -3.48 10.77 21.29
N LEU A 233 -2.18 10.83 21.61
CA LEU A 233 -1.55 10.10 22.71
C LEU A 233 -1.02 11.07 23.78
N ALA A 234 -0.86 10.60 25.01
CA ALA A 234 -0.17 11.36 26.05
C ALA A 234 1.33 11.48 25.70
N GLU A 235 1.96 12.58 26.11
CA GLU A 235 3.37 12.85 25.81
C GLU A 235 4.32 11.78 26.36
N ASP A 236 3.99 11.20 27.53
CA ASP A 236 4.78 10.13 28.14
C ASP A 236 4.77 8.85 27.27
N ASP A 237 3.60 8.43 26.80
CA ASP A 237 3.45 7.27 25.91
C ASP A 237 4.13 7.52 24.56
N LEU A 238 4.01 8.74 24.03
CA LEU A 238 4.65 9.14 22.78
C LEU A 238 6.17 9.04 22.87
N ASN A 239 6.76 9.44 24.00
CA ASN A 239 8.20 9.32 24.21
C ASN A 239 8.68 7.85 24.22
N VAL A 240 7.90 6.94 24.81
CA VAL A 240 8.18 5.50 24.76
C VAL A 240 8.14 4.99 23.32
N ILE A 241 7.12 5.37 22.54
CA ILE A 241 7.01 4.98 21.12
C ILE A 241 8.19 5.52 20.31
N MET A 242 8.61 6.76 20.56
CA MET A 242 9.77 7.36 19.87
C MET A 242 11.09 6.67 20.20
N SER A 243 11.22 6.15 21.42
CA SER A 243 12.41 5.39 21.85
C SER A 243 12.47 3.98 21.24
N SER A 244 11.34 3.44 20.76
CA SER A 244 11.28 2.11 20.17
C SER A 244 11.82 2.09 18.74
N LYS A 245 12.59 1.05 18.42
CA LYS A 245 13.06 0.79 17.04
C LYS A 245 11.90 0.50 16.08
N HIS A 246 10.85 -0.16 16.56
CA HIS A 246 9.73 -0.60 15.73
C HIS A 246 8.41 -0.04 16.29
N ARG A 247 8.12 1.19 15.88
CA ARG A 247 7.04 2.03 16.43
C ARG A 247 5.62 1.44 16.32
N PRO A 248 5.15 0.94 15.16
CA PRO A 248 3.78 0.40 15.07
C PRO A 248 3.58 -0.84 15.94
N ARG A 249 4.59 -1.69 16.06
CA ARG A 249 4.58 -2.84 16.99
C ARG A 249 4.57 -2.42 18.46
N CYS A 250 5.27 -1.33 18.81
CA CYS A 250 5.21 -0.76 20.15
C CYS A 250 3.78 -0.35 20.52
N ILE A 251 3.03 0.23 19.57
CA ILE A 251 1.62 0.58 19.79
C ILE A 251 0.75 -0.66 19.99
N ILE A 252 0.98 -1.73 19.22
CA ILE A 252 0.27 -3.01 19.45
C ILE A 252 0.52 -3.53 20.87
N GLU A 253 1.73 -3.38 21.40
CA GLU A 253 2.04 -3.74 22.79
C GLU A 253 1.23 -2.89 23.78
N PHE A 254 1.15 -1.56 23.58
CA PHE A 254 0.29 -0.69 24.39
C PHE A 254 -1.18 -1.12 24.34
N ILE A 255 -1.70 -1.50 23.17
CA ILE A 255 -3.07 -2.01 23.03
C ILE A 255 -3.24 -3.31 23.81
N SER A 256 -2.31 -4.26 23.67
CA SER A 256 -2.35 -5.56 24.35
C SER A 256 -2.30 -5.42 25.87
N GLN A 257 -1.39 -4.58 26.40
CA GLN A 257 -1.28 -4.35 27.84
C GLN A 257 -2.53 -3.63 28.39
N SER A 258 -3.06 -2.66 27.64
CA SER A 258 -4.30 -1.98 28.02
C SER A 258 -5.50 -2.93 28.08
N LEU A 259 -5.61 -3.89 27.16
CA LEU A 259 -6.65 -4.93 27.18
C LEU A 259 -6.54 -5.88 28.40
N GLN A 260 -5.33 -6.08 28.93
CA GLN A 260 -5.10 -6.88 30.12
C GLN A 260 -5.42 -6.12 31.41
N MET A 261 -5.13 -4.81 31.44
CA MET A 261 -5.41 -3.95 32.60
C MET A 261 -6.89 -3.62 32.77
N LEU A 262 -7.66 -3.59 31.68
CA LEU A 262 -9.10 -3.36 31.70
C LEU A 262 -9.87 -4.63 32.10
N ASP A 263 -10.88 -4.45 32.95
CA ASP A 263 -11.75 -5.53 33.42
C ASP A 263 -12.79 -5.90 32.37
N PHE A 264 -12.35 -6.67 31.38
CA PHE A 264 -13.21 -7.32 30.39
C PHE A 264 -13.48 -8.78 30.77
N GLU A 265 -14.68 -9.25 30.42
CA GLU A 265 -15.02 -10.66 30.44
C GLU A 265 -14.02 -11.45 29.57
N GLU A 266 -13.51 -12.58 30.08
CA GLU A 266 -12.44 -13.37 29.45
C GLU A 266 -12.74 -13.70 27.97
N HIS A 267 -14.00 -14.04 27.68
CA HIS A 267 -14.45 -14.31 26.32
C HIS A 267 -14.28 -13.09 25.38
N LYS A 268 -14.63 -11.89 25.85
CA LYS A 268 -14.49 -10.65 25.07
C LYS A 268 -13.03 -10.26 24.90
N ARG A 269 -12.22 -10.43 25.94
CA ARG A 269 -10.77 -10.21 25.89
C ARG A 269 -10.13 -11.10 24.82
N SER A 270 -10.41 -12.39 24.83
CA SER A 270 -9.88 -13.34 23.85
C SER A 270 -10.27 -12.98 22.41
N ILE A 271 -11.51 -12.53 22.18
CA ILE A 271 -11.94 -12.05 20.86
C ILE A 271 -11.16 -10.78 20.45
N MET A 272 -11.01 -9.80 21.34
CA MET A 272 -10.27 -8.56 21.05
C MET A 272 -8.79 -8.82 20.78
N GLU A 273 -8.14 -9.66 21.58
CA GLU A 273 -6.75 -10.08 21.38
C GLU A 273 -6.57 -10.82 20.05
N SER A 274 -7.53 -11.68 19.68
CA SER A 274 -7.46 -12.36 18.38
C SER A 274 -7.41 -11.38 17.20
N LYS A 275 -8.08 -10.22 17.31
CA LYS A 275 -8.07 -9.17 16.28
C LYS A 275 -6.72 -8.44 16.15
N LEU A 276 -5.88 -8.46 17.19
CA LEU A 276 -4.52 -7.90 17.10
C LEU A 276 -3.66 -8.63 16.06
N SER A 277 -3.97 -9.89 15.77
CA SER A 277 -3.33 -10.66 14.69
C SER A 277 -3.44 -9.93 13.35
N CYS A 278 -4.58 -9.27 13.07
CA CYS A 278 -4.78 -8.51 11.84
C CYS A 278 -3.82 -7.31 11.71
N PHE A 279 -3.47 -6.67 12.84
CA PHE A 279 -2.51 -5.56 12.84
C PHE A 279 -1.09 -6.05 12.58
N LEU A 280 -0.71 -7.16 13.19
CA LEU A 280 0.60 -7.80 12.95
C LEU A 280 0.73 -8.27 11.50
N GLU A 281 -0.29 -8.94 10.96
CA GLU A 281 -0.36 -9.30 9.54
C GLU A 281 -0.26 -8.06 8.64
N GLY A 282 -0.97 -6.99 8.99
CA GLY A 282 -0.91 -5.71 8.29
C GLY A 282 0.49 -5.11 8.23
N ILE A 283 1.22 -5.10 9.35
CA ILE A 283 2.63 -4.68 9.39
C ILE A 283 3.45 -5.54 8.42
N CYS A 284 3.40 -6.86 8.58
CA CYS A 284 4.22 -7.79 7.79
C CYS A 284 4.00 -7.60 6.29
N VAL A 285 2.74 -7.50 5.85
CA VAL A 285 2.42 -7.31 4.42
C VAL A 285 2.91 -5.95 3.93
N CYS A 286 2.73 -4.88 4.70
CA CYS A 286 3.20 -3.56 4.27
C CYS A 286 4.74 -3.48 4.21
N GLU A 287 5.45 -4.09 5.17
CA GLU A 287 6.90 -4.19 5.16
C GLU A 287 7.40 -5.04 3.98
N GLN A 288 6.72 -6.12 3.66
CA GLN A 288 7.02 -6.94 2.49
C GLN A 288 6.87 -6.13 1.18
N ILE A 289 5.79 -5.35 1.06
CA ILE A 289 5.48 -4.50 -0.09
C ILE A 289 6.43 -3.29 -0.20
N ILE A 290 7.17 -2.93 0.85
CA ILE A 290 8.23 -1.91 0.73
C ILE A 290 9.60 -2.55 0.50
N GLY A 291 9.90 -3.62 1.24
CA GLY A 291 11.21 -4.23 1.25
C GLY A 291 11.53 -5.13 0.07
N ILE A 292 10.52 -5.68 -0.61
CA ILE A 292 10.72 -6.70 -1.67
C ILE A 292 10.14 -6.18 -2.98
N PRO A 293 10.90 -5.46 -3.83
CA PRO A 293 10.42 -4.94 -5.12
C PRO A 293 10.15 -6.04 -6.15
N VAL A 294 9.59 -5.66 -7.32
CA VAL A 294 9.49 -6.57 -8.46
C VAL A 294 10.91 -7.04 -8.84
N PRO A 295 11.12 -8.31 -9.25
CA PRO A 295 12.46 -8.83 -9.53
C PRO A 295 13.29 -7.89 -10.42
N LEU A 296 14.42 -7.43 -9.90
CA LEU A 296 15.24 -6.40 -10.56
C LEU A 296 15.73 -6.80 -11.96
N SER A 297 15.92 -8.11 -12.20
CA SER A 297 16.27 -8.64 -13.52
C SER A 297 15.23 -8.27 -14.57
N TYR A 298 13.96 -8.24 -14.19
CA TYR A 298 12.84 -7.90 -15.06
C TYR A 298 12.87 -6.41 -15.44
N THR A 299 12.95 -5.54 -14.43
CA THR A 299 13.08 -4.09 -14.60
C THR A 299 14.29 -3.71 -15.46
N ARG A 300 15.45 -4.34 -15.21
CA ARG A 300 16.67 -4.10 -15.99
C ARG A 300 16.56 -4.58 -17.43
N LEU A 301 15.95 -5.76 -17.66
CA LEU A 301 15.76 -6.28 -19.02
C LEU A 301 14.87 -5.36 -19.85
N THR A 302 13.71 -4.99 -19.31
CA THR A 302 12.75 -4.11 -20.00
C THR A 302 13.38 -2.76 -20.32
N SER A 303 14.03 -2.12 -19.34
CA SER A 303 14.68 -0.82 -19.54
C SER A 303 15.81 -0.87 -20.59
N ARG A 304 16.70 -1.87 -20.50
CA ARG A 304 17.80 -2.03 -21.47
C ARG A 304 17.31 -2.29 -22.88
N PHE A 305 16.31 -3.15 -23.01
CA PHE A 305 15.73 -3.48 -24.31
C PHE A 305 15.05 -2.26 -24.94
N LEU A 306 14.31 -1.49 -24.13
CA LEU A 306 13.64 -0.27 -24.55
C LEU A 306 14.63 0.85 -24.96
N VAL A 307 15.76 0.97 -24.27
CA VAL A 307 16.85 1.88 -24.65
C VAL A 307 17.51 1.45 -25.97
N LEU A 308 17.88 0.18 -26.10
CA LEU A 308 18.50 -0.35 -27.33
C LEU A 308 17.58 -0.21 -28.54
N TRP A 309 16.27 -0.38 -28.32
CA TRP A 309 15.24 -0.08 -29.30
C TRP A 309 15.30 1.38 -29.74
N HIS A 310 15.16 2.35 -28.84
CA HIS A 310 15.12 3.75 -29.27
C HIS A 310 16.46 4.27 -29.84
N LEU A 311 17.60 3.66 -29.48
CA LEU A 311 18.89 3.94 -30.12
C LEU A 311 18.98 3.47 -31.57
N THR A 312 18.33 2.35 -31.94
CA THR A 312 18.43 1.81 -33.30
C THR A 312 17.29 2.28 -34.22
N LEU A 313 16.20 2.79 -33.64
CA LEU A 313 15.00 3.25 -34.34
C LEU A 313 15.26 4.30 -35.43
N PRO A 314 16.05 5.39 -35.20
CA PRO A 314 16.21 6.42 -36.22
C PRO A 314 17.00 5.96 -37.46
N ILE A 315 17.89 4.96 -37.31
CA ILE A 315 18.66 4.38 -38.42
C ILE A 315 17.73 3.58 -39.35
N ILE A 316 16.75 2.90 -38.78
CA ILE A 316 15.83 2.02 -39.50
C ILE A 316 14.75 2.84 -40.22
N LEU A 317 14.18 3.83 -39.54
CA LEU A 317 13.12 4.67 -40.11
C LEU A 317 13.60 5.64 -41.19
N TRP A 318 14.92 5.88 -41.31
CA TRP A 318 15.45 6.86 -42.25
C TRP A 318 15.05 6.59 -43.71
N ALA A 319 15.09 5.32 -44.14
CA ALA A 319 14.83 4.93 -45.53
C ALA A 319 13.42 5.31 -46.00
N GLU A 320 12.43 5.25 -45.11
CA GLU A 320 11.02 5.51 -45.42
C GLU A 320 10.59 6.94 -45.04
N CYS A 321 11.06 7.46 -43.91
CA CYS A 321 10.53 8.69 -43.30
C CYS A 321 11.42 9.93 -43.49
N LYS A 322 12.72 9.78 -43.82
CA LYS A 322 13.69 10.90 -43.85
C LYS A 322 13.57 11.76 -42.58
N TRP A 323 13.44 13.09 -42.69
CA TRP A 323 13.30 14.02 -41.56
C TRP A 323 12.11 13.75 -40.64
N ILE A 324 11.06 13.05 -41.10
CA ILE A 324 9.93 12.64 -40.25
C ILE A 324 10.38 11.66 -39.16
N VAL A 325 11.58 11.07 -39.28
CA VAL A 325 12.17 10.21 -38.24
C VAL A 325 12.28 10.90 -36.87
N VAL A 326 12.52 12.21 -36.83
CA VAL A 326 12.68 12.97 -35.58
C VAL A 326 11.35 13.03 -34.81
N PRO A 327 10.24 13.56 -35.37
CA PRO A 327 8.96 13.54 -34.68
C PRO A 327 8.43 12.12 -34.45
N ALA A 328 8.69 11.17 -35.35
CA ALA A 328 8.30 9.77 -35.15
C ALA A 328 9.00 9.14 -33.93
N THR A 329 10.31 9.37 -33.78
CA THR A 329 11.09 8.89 -32.63
C THR A 329 10.63 9.56 -31.35
N PHE A 330 10.33 10.87 -31.38
CA PHE A 330 9.77 11.59 -30.23
C PHE A 330 8.45 10.97 -29.75
N VAL A 331 7.49 10.73 -30.66
CA VAL A 331 6.19 10.15 -30.32
C VAL A 331 6.34 8.72 -29.79
N SER A 332 7.19 7.90 -30.42
CA SER A 332 7.49 6.54 -29.96
C SER A 332 8.11 6.53 -28.56
N ALA A 333 9.16 7.34 -28.35
CA ALA A 333 9.84 7.45 -27.06
C ALA A 333 8.89 7.94 -25.98
N ALA A 334 8.14 9.02 -26.23
CA ALA A 334 7.16 9.54 -25.28
C ALA A 334 6.11 8.49 -24.92
N SER A 335 5.69 7.64 -25.86
CA SER A 335 4.67 6.62 -25.61
C SER A 335 5.23 5.43 -24.81
N LEU A 336 6.34 4.84 -25.25
CA LEU A 336 6.88 3.60 -24.66
C LEU A 336 7.55 3.85 -23.31
N PHE A 337 8.33 4.94 -23.18
CA PHE A 337 8.88 5.32 -21.87
C PHE A 337 7.76 5.72 -20.89
N CYS A 338 6.67 6.33 -21.35
CA CYS A 338 5.53 6.64 -20.47
C CYS A 338 4.92 5.36 -19.87
N ILE A 339 4.76 4.30 -20.66
CA ILE A 339 4.26 3.02 -20.15
C ILE A 339 5.23 2.42 -19.12
N GLU A 340 6.53 2.46 -19.39
CA GLU A 340 7.55 1.99 -18.44
C GLU A 340 7.50 2.77 -17.12
N GLU A 341 7.45 4.10 -17.21
CA GLU A 341 7.45 5.02 -16.08
C GLU A 341 6.18 4.88 -15.23
N VAL A 342 5.02 4.69 -15.87
CA VAL A 342 3.78 4.37 -15.16
C VAL A 342 3.92 3.04 -14.40
N GLY A 343 4.63 2.06 -14.96
CA GLY A 343 4.96 0.82 -14.25
C GLY A 343 5.77 1.08 -12.97
N VAL A 344 6.84 1.87 -13.05
CA VAL A 344 7.65 2.29 -11.89
C VAL A 344 6.79 3.03 -10.86
N LEU A 345 5.93 3.94 -11.31
CA LEU A 345 5.07 4.74 -10.44
C LEU A 345 4.08 3.87 -9.64
N ILE A 346 3.50 2.86 -10.28
CA ILE A 346 2.51 1.97 -9.65
C ILE A 346 3.21 0.95 -8.72
N GLU A 347 4.50 0.65 -8.96
CA GLU A 347 5.31 -0.24 -8.12
C GLU A 347 5.45 0.27 -6.66
N GLU A 348 5.31 1.58 -6.43
CA GLU A 348 5.27 2.20 -5.10
C GLU A 348 3.83 2.57 -4.67
N PRO A 349 3.10 1.69 -3.97
CA PRO A 349 1.68 1.92 -3.71
C PRO A 349 1.37 3.02 -2.70
N PHE A 350 2.13 3.07 -1.61
CA PHE A 350 1.75 3.87 -0.44
C PHE A 350 1.70 5.38 -0.70
N PRO A 351 2.65 5.99 -1.43
CA PRO A 351 2.54 7.42 -1.78
C PRO A 351 1.41 7.74 -2.77
N MET A 352 0.91 6.74 -3.50
CA MET A 352 -0.23 6.90 -4.41
C MET A 352 -1.58 6.80 -3.70
N LEU A 353 -1.61 6.20 -2.51
CA LEU A 353 -2.80 6.08 -1.68
C LEU A 353 -3.04 7.36 -0.86
N ALA A 354 -4.31 7.69 -0.62
CA ALA A 354 -4.72 8.80 0.22
C ALA A 354 -4.64 8.44 1.72
N LEU A 355 -3.47 8.00 2.19
CA LEU A 355 -3.29 7.44 3.54
C LEU A 355 -3.71 8.41 4.64
N ASP A 356 -3.28 9.67 4.55
CA ASP A 356 -3.63 10.73 5.52
C ASP A 356 -5.14 10.94 5.59
N ALA A 357 -5.79 11.09 4.44
CA ALA A 357 -7.23 11.31 4.35
C ALA A 357 -8.02 10.09 4.86
N GLN A 358 -7.51 8.87 4.67
CA GLN A 358 -8.13 7.66 5.19
C GLN A 358 -7.96 7.50 6.70
N CYS A 359 -6.79 7.86 7.26
CA CYS A 359 -6.60 7.95 8.71
C CYS A 359 -7.53 9.00 9.33
N GLN A 360 -7.67 10.17 8.71
CA GLN A 360 -8.58 11.21 9.16
C GLN A 360 -10.05 10.74 9.10
N GLN A 361 -10.45 10.11 7.99
CA GLN A 361 -11.79 9.54 7.85
C GLN A 361 -12.08 8.49 8.92
N LEU A 362 -11.11 7.66 9.29
CA LEU A 362 -11.23 6.71 10.39
C LEU A 362 -11.50 7.45 11.71
N HIS A 363 -10.70 8.47 12.04
CA HIS A 363 -10.87 9.25 13.27
C HIS A 363 -12.24 9.94 13.32
N ASP A 364 -12.67 10.55 12.23
CA ASP A 364 -13.95 11.24 12.13
C ASP A 364 -15.13 10.25 12.26
N SER A 365 -15.03 9.09 11.61
CA SER A 365 -16.05 8.02 11.69
C SER A 365 -16.19 7.49 13.12
N MET A 366 -15.08 7.37 13.85
CA MET A 366 -15.07 6.87 15.23
C MET A 366 -15.63 7.91 16.20
N ARG A 367 -15.32 9.20 15.99
CA ARG A 367 -15.94 10.32 16.72
C ARG A 367 -17.45 10.37 16.48
N ASP A 368 -17.90 10.20 15.25
CA ASP A 368 -19.32 10.17 14.91
C ASP A 368 -20.02 8.98 15.59
N MET A 369 -19.45 7.77 15.49
CA MET A 369 -19.98 6.57 16.13
C MET A 369 -20.14 6.73 17.65
N MET A 370 -19.16 7.34 18.33
CA MET A 370 -19.27 7.66 19.76
C MET A 370 -20.47 8.58 20.07
N SER A 371 -20.70 9.60 19.23
CA SER A 371 -21.80 10.54 19.41
C SER A 371 -23.17 9.88 19.17
N VAL A 372 -23.27 9.06 18.12
CA VAL A 372 -24.51 8.39 17.71
C VAL A 372 -24.87 7.26 18.68
N GLN A 373 -23.89 6.50 19.18
CA GLN A 373 -24.12 5.40 20.13
C GLN A 373 -24.88 5.89 21.37
N GLY A 374 -24.51 7.05 21.92
CA GLY A 374 -25.20 7.65 23.06
C GLY A 374 -26.66 8.02 22.76
N LEU A 375 -26.93 8.57 21.57
CA LEU A 375 -28.28 8.92 21.12
C LEU A 375 -29.15 7.68 20.89
N VAL A 376 -28.62 6.66 20.20
CA VAL A 376 -29.32 5.41 19.91
C VAL A 376 -29.66 4.67 21.21
N ARG A 377 -28.69 4.59 22.14
CA ARG A 377 -28.92 4.00 23.48
C ARG A 377 -30.07 4.68 24.20
N LYS A 378 -30.08 6.03 24.25
CA LYS A 378 -31.16 6.81 24.88
C LYS A 378 -32.52 6.53 24.23
N GLN A 379 -32.58 6.49 22.89
CA GLN A 379 -33.81 6.19 22.17
C GLN A 379 -34.32 4.77 22.43
N LEU A 380 -33.45 3.76 22.40
CA LEU A 380 -33.83 2.37 22.68
C LEU A 380 -34.35 2.22 24.11
N VAL A 381 -33.67 2.80 25.11
CA VAL A 381 -34.14 2.78 26.50
C VAL A 381 -35.49 3.50 26.65
N ALA A 382 -35.69 4.63 25.96
CA ALA A 382 -36.97 5.34 25.96
C ALA A 382 -38.10 4.51 25.33
N LYS A 383 -37.85 3.81 24.23
CA LYS A 383 -38.82 2.89 23.60
C LYS A 383 -39.20 1.73 24.52
N THR A 384 -38.22 1.13 25.19
CA THR A 384 -38.46 0.04 26.16
C THR A 384 -39.28 0.51 27.35
N LYS A 385 -38.99 1.71 27.89
CA LYS A 385 -39.77 2.30 28.99
C LYS A 385 -41.18 2.75 28.56
N GLY A 386 -41.34 3.23 27.32
CA GLY A 386 -42.62 3.63 26.74
C GLY A 386 -43.57 2.46 26.51
N HIS A 387 -43.05 1.30 26.09
CA HIS A 387 -43.84 0.05 25.98
C HIS A 387 -44.28 -0.51 27.36
N GLY A 388 -43.63 -0.12 28.45
CA GLY A 388 -43.98 -0.56 29.81
C GLY A 388 -45.10 0.24 30.50
N ARG A 389 -45.56 1.36 29.93
CA ARG A 389 -46.54 2.27 30.58
C ARG A 389 -47.83 2.53 29.80
N GLY A 390 -48.05 1.91 28.63
CA GLY A 390 -49.28 2.05 27.86
C GLY A 390 -49.61 0.77 27.10
N GLY A 391 -50.80 0.22 27.33
CA GLY A 391 -51.24 -1.03 26.75
C GLY A 391 -51.40 -1.04 25.22
N ARG A 392 -51.52 -2.27 24.70
CA ARG A 392 -51.81 -2.69 23.31
C ARG A 392 -50.73 -2.36 22.28
N LEU A 393 -50.05 -3.42 21.80
CA LEU A 393 -49.40 -3.40 20.49
C LEU A 393 -50.44 -3.10 19.40
N PRO A 394 -50.15 -2.22 18.42
CA PRO A 394 -50.81 -2.32 17.13
C PRO A 394 -50.25 -3.56 16.42
N GLN A 395 -51.15 -4.46 16.06
CA GLN A 395 -50.88 -5.62 15.21
C GLN A 395 -50.52 -5.07 13.83
N ASN A 396 -49.24 -5.10 13.48
CA ASN A 396 -48.76 -4.62 12.18
C ASN A 396 -49.36 -5.50 11.08
N GLY A 397 -50.24 -4.90 10.28
CA GLY A 397 -50.87 -5.53 9.12
C GLY A 397 -49.84 -5.89 8.06
N TRP A 398 -49.75 -7.19 7.78
CA TRP A 398 -49.34 -7.69 6.48
C TRP A 398 -50.61 -7.83 5.63
N PRO A 399 -50.67 -7.35 4.38
CA PRO A 399 -51.83 -7.57 3.55
C PRO A 399 -51.82 -9.04 3.11
N VAL A 400 -52.63 -9.87 3.77
CA VAL A 400 -53.02 -11.17 3.23
C VAL A 400 -54.03 -10.90 2.13
N SER A 401 -53.59 -11.00 0.88
CA SER A 401 -54.46 -11.05 -0.28
C SER A 401 -55.37 -12.28 -0.17
N SER A 402 -56.65 -12.08 0.18
CA SER A 402 -57.68 -13.09 0.02
C SER A 402 -58.76 -12.58 -0.92
N SER A 403 -58.76 -13.19 -2.10
CA SER A 403 -59.82 -13.22 -3.10
C SER A 403 -61.19 -13.66 -2.57
N ARG A 404 -62.24 -13.31 -3.35
CA ARG A 404 -63.70 -13.54 -3.19
C ARG A 404 -64.37 -12.52 -2.27
N GLY A 405 -65.31 -11.70 -2.72
CA GLY A 405 -66.18 -11.75 -3.88
C GLY A 405 -67.61 -11.70 -3.35
N GLU A 406 -68.30 -10.57 -3.45
CA GLU A 406 -69.74 -10.56 -3.26
C GLU A 406 -70.41 -9.37 -3.96
N GLN A 407 -71.60 -9.69 -4.45
CA GLN A 407 -72.49 -8.92 -5.31
C GLN A 407 -72.97 -7.64 -4.65
N VAL A 408 -73.17 -6.59 -5.45
CA VAL A 408 -74.12 -5.52 -5.13
C VAL A 408 -74.99 -5.27 -6.36
N LYS A 409 -76.29 -5.53 -6.17
CA LYS A 409 -77.41 -5.17 -7.03
C LYS A 409 -78.25 -4.19 -6.21
N VAL A 410 -78.51 -2.99 -6.73
CA VAL A 410 -79.55 -1.96 -6.43
C VAL A 410 -79.09 -0.72 -7.21
N ASP A 411 -79.81 -0.04 -8.11
CA ASP A 411 -81.15 -0.10 -8.71
C ASP A 411 -81.03 0.41 -10.15
#